data_AF-A0A7W1ESH9-F1
#
_entry.id   AF-A0A7W1ESH9-F1
#
_cell.length_a   1.000
_cell.length_b   1.000
_cell.length_c   1.000
_cell.angle_alpha   90.00
_cell.angle_beta   90.00
_cell.angle_gamma   90.00
#
_symmetry.space_group_name_H-M   'P 1'
#
loop_
_entity.id
_entity.type
_entity.pdbx_description
1 polymer ?
#
loop_
_entity_poly.entity_id
_entity_poly.type
_entity_poly.pdbx_seq_one_letter_code
_entity_poly.pdbx_strand_id
1 'polypeptide(L)'
;MTTATVVAPEKTIKNQEKTVKESAKKAASENENTEDKPAKVSAASAKERSSRLKAVDLAVEQIERQFGQGSIMKLGEGMKVAVETISTGSLSLDLALGGGIPKGRIIEIYGPESSGKTTLALHTVAEVQKNGGLAAFIDAE
;
A
#
# COMPACT_ATOMS: atom_id res chain seq x y z
N MET A 1 -20.36 -7.98 18.89
CA MET A 1 -19.46 -7.24 17.97
C MET A 1 -18.14 -7.97 18.06
N THR A 2 -17.73 -8.70 17.02
CA THR A 2 -16.55 -9.58 17.10
C THR A 2 -15.40 -8.93 16.34
N THR A 3 -14.36 -8.51 17.07
CA THR A 3 -13.16 -7.89 16.49
C THR A 3 -12.07 -8.95 16.38
N ALA A 4 -11.75 -9.39 15.15
CA ALA A 4 -10.67 -10.35 14.92
C ALA A 4 -9.44 -9.61 14.35
N THR A 5 -8.36 -9.56 15.13
CA THR A 5 -7.07 -9.02 14.68
C THR A 5 -6.16 -10.16 14.26
N VAL A 6 -6.00 -10.34 12.95
CA VAL A 6 -5.10 -11.36 12.37
C VAL A 6 -3.74 -10.72 12.09
N VAL A 7 -2.74 -11.03 12.91
CA VAL A 7 -1.35 -10.59 12.71
C VAL A 7 -0.56 -11.71 12.05
N ALA A 8 -0.33 -11.61 10.73
CA ALA A 8 0.55 -12.55 10.02
C ALA A 8 2.03 -12.17 10.24
N PRO A 9 2.94 -13.13 10.54
CA PRO A 9 4.36 -12.84 10.67
C PRO A 9 5.04 -12.56 9.33
N GLU A 10 5.93 -11.57 9.29
CA GLU A 10 6.77 -11.25 8.12
C GLU A 10 7.75 -12.39 7.81
N LYS A 11 7.72 -12.93 6.57
CA LYS A 11 8.77 -13.83 6.08
C LYS A 11 9.98 -13.02 5.63
N THR A 12 11.14 -13.42 6.14
CA THR A 12 12.50 -12.93 5.86
C THR A 12 12.75 -12.61 4.37
N ILE A 13 13.00 -11.34 4.09
CA ILE A 13 13.36 -10.78 2.79
C ILE A 13 14.83 -11.11 2.49
N LYS A 14 15.10 -12.12 1.65
CA LYS A 14 16.46 -12.34 1.10
C LYS A 14 16.56 -12.56 -0.40
N ASN A 15 15.47 -12.56 -1.17
CA ASN A 15 15.53 -12.95 -2.59
C ASN A 15 14.93 -11.95 -3.60
N GLN A 16 14.78 -10.66 -3.27
CA GLN A 16 14.21 -9.66 -4.20
C GLN A 16 15.22 -8.82 -5.01
N GLU A 17 16.53 -8.98 -4.80
CA GLU A 17 17.54 -8.15 -5.48
C GLU A 17 17.74 -8.49 -6.98
N LYS A 18 17.25 -9.64 -7.46
CA LYS A 18 17.48 -10.06 -8.86
C LYS A 18 16.50 -9.49 -9.88
N THR A 19 15.28 -9.12 -9.47
CA THR A 19 14.22 -8.72 -10.42
C THR A 19 14.25 -7.22 -10.75
N VAL A 20 15.02 -6.43 -10.00
CA VAL A 20 15.08 -4.95 -10.14
C VAL A 20 15.90 -4.48 -11.35
N LYS A 21 16.81 -5.30 -11.88
CA LYS A 21 17.75 -4.84 -12.94
C LYS A 21 17.21 -4.95 -14.37
N GLU A 22 16.16 -5.73 -14.61
CA GLU A 22 15.73 -6.06 -15.98
C GLU A 22 14.60 -5.16 -16.50
N SER A 23 13.83 -4.53 -15.61
CA SER A 23 12.72 -3.64 -15.94
C SER A 23 13.15 -2.20 -16.28
N ALA A 24 14.42 -1.83 -16.05
CA ALA A 24 14.91 -0.46 -16.26
C ALA A 24 15.14 -0.06 -17.73
N LYS A 25 15.09 -0.99 -18.70
CA LYS A 25 15.56 -0.72 -20.09
C LYS A 25 14.47 -0.42 -21.13
N LYS A 26 13.17 -0.52 -20.83
CA LYS A 26 12.14 -0.55 -21.91
C LYS A 26 11.13 0.59 -21.95
N ALA A 27 11.32 1.70 -21.22
CA ALA A 27 10.33 2.78 -21.15
C ALA A 27 10.78 4.12 -21.76
N ALA A 28 11.57 4.10 -22.83
CA ALA A 28 11.96 5.30 -23.56
C ALA A 28 11.59 5.19 -25.05
N SER A 29 10.36 5.58 -25.41
CA SER A 29 10.04 6.21 -26.70
C SER A 29 8.56 6.63 -26.76
N GLU A 30 8.34 7.85 -27.25
CA GLU A 30 7.07 8.45 -27.75
C GLU A 30 6.07 8.91 -26.67
N ASN A 31 5.46 10.10 -26.72
CA ASN A 31 5.15 10.94 -27.88
C ASN A 31 4.92 12.42 -27.51
N GLU A 32 5.02 13.25 -28.54
CA GLU A 32 5.01 14.72 -28.56
C GLU A 32 3.64 15.39 -28.29
N ASN A 33 3.70 16.52 -27.58
CA ASN A 33 3.15 17.84 -27.91
C ASN A 33 1.66 17.99 -28.34
N THR A 34 0.88 18.74 -27.56
CA THR A 34 0.00 19.78 -28.12
C THR A 34 -0.20 20.92 -27.13
N GLU A 35 -0.17 22.12 -27.68
CA GLU A 35 -0.05 23.43 -27.03
C GLU A 35 -1.30 23.86 -26.28
N ASP A 36 -1.13 24.53 -25.14
CA ASP A 36 -1.97 25.68 -24.80
C ASP A 36 -1.10 26.75 -24.13
N LYS A 37 -1.16 27.96 -24.68
CA LYS A 37 -0.44 29.14 -24.20
C LYS A 37 -1.48 30.26 -24.16
N PRO A 38 -1.63 30.91 -22.99
CA PRO A 38 -1.40 32.35 -23.06
C PRO A 38 -0.67 32.97 -21.85
N ALA A 39 -0.07 34.12 -22.16
CA ALA A 39 0.12 35.31 -21.31
C ALA A 39 1.15 35.32 -20.15
N LYS A 40 2.36 35.77 -20.49
CA LYS A 40 3.08 36.92 -19.90
C LYS A 40 2.98 37.10 -18.35
N VAL A 41 3.78 36.34 -17.59
CA VAL A 41 4.19 36.70 -16.22
C VAL A 41 5.72 36.64 -16.11
N SER A 42 6.28 37.72 -15.59
CA SER A 42 7.67 38.19 -15.68
C SER A 42 8.73 37.28 -15.05
N ALA A 43 9.97 37.39 -15.55
CA ALA A 43 11.16 36.61 -15.19
C ALA A 43 11.54 36.62 -13.68
N ALA A 44 11.00 37.54 -12.89
CA ALA A 44 11.16 37.54 -11.42
C ALA A 44 10.47 36.33 -10.76
N SER A 45 9.33 35.90 -11.31
CA SER A 45 8.55 34.75 -10.82
C SER A 45 9.26 33.40 -11.01
N ALA A 46 10.13 33.28 -12.02
CA ALA A 46 10.86 32.05 -12.30
C ALA A 46 11.99 31.79 -11.28
N LYS A 47 12.68 32.85 -10.86
CA LYS A 47 13.72 32.78 -9.83
C LYS A 47 13.12 32.43 -8.46
N GLU A 48 11.97 33.01 -8.12
CA GLU A 48 11.25 32.68 -6.88
C GLU A 48 10.65 31.28 -6.88
N ARG A 49 10.11 30.80 -8.01
CA ARG A 49 9.68 29.40 -8.13
C ARG A 49 10.86 28.46 -7.94
N SER A 50 12.03 28.76 -8.53
CA SER A 50 13.23 27.94 -8.37
C SER A 50 13.76 27.93 -6.93
N SER A 51 13.77 29.07 -6.23
CA SER A 51 14.19 29.10 -4.82
C SER A 51 13.21 28.36 -3.91
N ARG A 52 11.90 28.48 -4.19
CA ARG A 52 10.85 27.76 -3.45
C ARG A 52 10.96 26.25 -3.65
N LEU A 53 11.21 25.78 -4.87
CA LEU A 53 11.42 24.35 -5.16
C LEU A 53 12.63 23.79 -4.41
N LYS A 54 13.77 24.50 -4.43
CA LYS A 54 14.98 24.09 -3.68
C LYS A 54 14.73 24.01 -2.17
N ALA A 55 13.97 24.94 -1.60
CA ALA A 55 13.62 24.89 -0.18
C ALA A 55 12.73 23.69 0.16
N VAL A 56 11.80 23.33 -0.74
CA VAL A 56 10.97 22.13 -0.60
C VAL A 56 11.82 20.87 -0.68
N ASP A 57 12.75 20.77 -1.63
CA ASP A 57 13.63 19.60 -1.79
C ASP A 57 14.51 19.40 -0.54
N LEU A 58 15.08 20.48 0.01
CA LEU A 58 15.86 20.42 1.25
C LEU A 58 15.01 20.00 2.46
N ALA A 59 13.77 20.46 2.56
CA ALA A 59 12.86 20.06 3.63
C ALA A 59 12.50 18.56 3.52
N VAL A 60 12.26 18.07 2.30
CA VAL A 60 12.02 16.65 2.01
C VAL A 60 13.23 15.81 2.44
N GLU A 61 14.44 16.20 2.06
CA GLU A 61 15.67 15.51 2.47
C GLU A 61 15.87 15.49 3.99
N GLN A 62 15.55 16.60 4.67
CA GLN A 62 15.65 16.68 6.13
C GLN A 62 14.67 15.72 6.83
N ILE A 63 13.43 15.63 6.33
CA ILE A 63 12.42 14.70 6.86
C ILE A 63 12.88 13.25 6.65
N GLU A 64 13.39 12.91 5.45
CA GLU A 64 13.90 11.55 5.18
C GLU A 64 15.10 11.17 6.06
N ARG A 65 16.02 12.11 6.33
CA ARG A 65 17.16 11.86 7.22
C ARG A 65 16.75 11.64 8.67
N GLN A 66 15.70 12.31 9.14
CA GLN A 66 15.25 12.22 10.53
C GLN A 66 14.33 11.01 10.77
N PHE A 67 13.45 10.69 9.82
CA PHE A 67 12.36 9.71 10.01
C PHE A 67 12.50 8.46 9.13
N GLY A 68 13.52 8.41 8.26
CA GLY A 68 13.77 7.29 7.35
C GLY A 68 13.25 7.53 5.93
N GLN A 69 13.72 6.71 5.00
CA GLN A 69 13.28 6.78 3.60
C GLN A 69 11.79 6.48 3.46
N GLY A 70 11.10 7.27 2.63
CA GLY A 70 9.66 7.14 2.40
C GLY A 70 8.77 7.70 3.51
N SER A 71 9.34 8.41 4.48
CA SER A 71 8.57 9.17 5.48
C SER A 71 7.79 10.35 4.89
N ILE A 72 8.19 10.84 3.71
CA ILE A 72 7.46 11.83 2.92
C ILE A 72 7.59 11.50 1.44
N MET A 73 6.48 11.60 0.70
CA MET A 73 6.41 11.29 -0.73
C MET A 73 5.39 12.20 -1.41
N LYS A 74 5.53 12.44 -2.71
CA LYS A 74 4.45 13.11 -3.45
C LYS A 74 3.28 12.15 -3.67
N LEU A 75 2.07 12.66 -3.47
CA LEU A 75 0.84 11.92 -3.71
C LEU A 75 0.74 11.52 -5.19
N GLY A 76 0.70 10.22 -5.47
CA GLY A 76 0.67 9.66 -6.83
C GLY A 76 2.04 9.23 -7.40
N GLU A 77 3.15 9.67 -6.82
CA GLU A 77 4.51 9.12 -7.10
C GLU A 77 4.81 7.90 -6.20
N GLY A 78 3.96 7.63 -5.21
CA GLY A 78 4.05 6.43 -4.38
C GLY A 78 3.86 5.16 -5.20
N MET A 79 4.75 4.18 -5.02
CA MET A 79 4.60 2.84 -5.59
C MET A 79 3.16 2.38 -5.37
N LYS A 80 2.49 1.84 -6.39
CA LYS A 80 1.27 1.04 -6.18
C LYS A 80 1.70 -0.14 -5.32
N VAL A 81 1.65 0.02 -4.00
CA VAL A 81 2.03 -1.03 -3.07
C VAL A 81 1.01 -2.12 -3.27
N ALA A 82 1.43 -3.21 -3.90
CA ALA A 82 0.63 -4.41 -3.99
C ALA A 82 0.40 -4.89 -2.55
N VAL A 83 -0.82 -4.71 -2.06
CA VAL A 83 -1.19 -5.18 -0.73
C VAL A 83 -1.41 -6.67 -0.83
N GLU A 84 -0.63 -7.44 -0.09
CA GLU A 84 -0.81 -8.88 0.01
C GLU A 84 -2.16 -9.19 0.69
N THR A 85 -2.86 -10.22 0.22
CA THR A 85 -4.14 -10.65 0.77
C THR A 85 -4.07 -12.04 1.40
N ILE A 86 -5.02 -12.32 2.29
CA ILE A 86 -5.24 -13.61 2.94
C ILE A 86 -6.62 -14.13 2.49
N SER A 87 -6.72 -15.39 2.08
CA SER A 87 -8.02 -15.98 1.75
C SER A 87 -8.95 -16.00 2.97
N THR A 88 -10.22 -15.69 2.74
CA THR A 88 -11.29 -15.79 3.75
C THR A 88 -11.72 -17.24 4.01
N GLY A 89 -11.25 -18.19 3.19
CA GLY A 89 -11.75 -19.57 3.15
C GLY A 89 -13.00 -19.74 2.28
N SER A 90 -13.55 -18.64 1.73
CA SER A 90 -14.67 -18.65 0.80
C SER A 90 -14.27 -18.05 -0.55
N LEU A 91 -14.27 -18.88 -1.59
CA LEU A 91 -13.86 -18.45 -2.94
C LEU A 91 -14.71 -17.29 -3.47
N SER A 92 -16.03 -17.33 -3.24
CA SER A 92 -16.93 -16.26 -3.71
C SER A 92 -16.65 -14.92 -3.03
N LEU A 93 -16.33 -14.95 -1.74
CA LEU A 93 -16.01 -13.75 -0.98
C LEU A 93 -14.62 -13.21 -1.37
N ASP A 94 -13.65 -14.09 -1.57
CA ASP A 94 -12.31 -13.68 -2.03
C ASP A 94 -12.37 -12.99 -3.38
N LEU A 95 -13.18 -13.51 -4.32
CA LEU A 95 -13.41 -12.87 -5.61
C LEU A 95 -14.07 -11.50 -5.47
N ALA A 96 -15.08 -11.38 -4.60
CA ALA A 96 -15.75 -10.11 -4.35
C ALA A 96 -14.82 -9.05 -3.71
N LEU A 97 -13.84 -9.49 -2.91
CA LEU A 97 -12.84 -8.64 -2.26
C LEU A 97 -11.60 -8.38 -3.12
N GLY A 98 -11.48 -9.00 -4.30
CA GLY A 98 -10.32 -8.86 -5.18
C GLY A 98 -9.09 -9.64 -4.72
N GLY A 99 -9.29 -10.79 -4.06
CA GLY A 99 -8.24 -11.72 -3.64
C GLY A 99 -8.23 -12.07 -2.15
N GLY A 100 -9.23 -11.60 -1.39
CA GLY A 100 -9.36 -11.87 0.05
C GLY A 100 -9.09 -10.65 0.92
N ILE A 101 -8.72 -10.89 2.18
CA ILE A 101 -8.53 -9.87 3.21
C ILE A 101 -7.14 -9.22 3.10
N PRO A 102 -7.02 -7.88 2.98
CA PRO A 102 -5.73 -7.21 2.86
C PRO A 102 -4.94 -7.23 4.17
N LYS A 103 -3.65 -7.61 4.10
CA LYS A 103 -2.74 -7.58 5.24
C LYS A 103 -2.41 -6.14 5.66
N GLY A 104 -2.12 -5.96 6.96
CA GLY A 104 -1.76 -4.66 7.54
C GLY A 104 -2.92 -3.67 7.60
N ARG A 105 -4.17 -4.13 7.48
CA ARG A 105 -5.38 -3.32 7.54
C ARG A 105 -6.33 -3.86 8.61
N ILE A 106 -7.15 -2.98 9.16
CA ILE A 106 -8.22 -3.34 10.09
C ILE A 106 -9.47 -3.66 9.26
N ILE A 107 -10.14 -4.74 9.62
CA ILE A 107 -11.31 -5.27 8.93
C ILE A 107 -12.40 -5.51 9.95
N GLU A 108 -13.63 -5.11 9.62
CA GLU A 108 -14.79 -5.28 10.46
C GLU A 108 -15.79 -6.22 9.79
N ILE A 109 -16.22 -7.26 10.52
CA ILE A 109 -17.27 -8.20 10.08
C ILE A 109 -18.47 -7.99 11.00
N TYR A 110 -19.55 -7.45 10.46
CA TYR A 110 -20.78 -7.18 11.21
C TYR A 110 -21.97 -7.94 10.61
N GLY A 111 -23.01 -8.13 11.42
CA GLY A 111 -24.22 -8.85 11.01
C GLY A 111 -25.01 -9.44 12.17
N PRO A 112 -26.22 -9.97 11.90
CA PRO A 112 -27.12 -10.55 12.90
C PRO A 112 -26.47 -11.65 13.74
N GLU A 113 -27.05 -11.96 14.90
CA GLU A 113 -26.67 -13.14 15.67
C GLU A 113 -26.80 -14.41 14.82
N SER A 114 -25.89 -15.37 15.02
CA SER A 114 -25.83 -16.60 14.21
C SER A 114 -25.55 -16.42 12.71
N SER A 115 -25.20 -15.23 12.23
CA SER A 115 -24.84 -15.01 10.81
C SER A 115 -23.48 -15.56 10.38
N GLY A 116 -22.75 -16.25 11.28
CA GLY A 116 -21.46 -16.87 10.98
C GLY A 116 -20.24 -15.94 11.04
N LYS A 117 -20.30 -14.80 11.74
CA LYS A 117 -19.18 -13.85 11.88
C LYS A 117 -17.93 -14.51 12.47
N THR A 118 -18.07 -15.15 13.64
CA THR A 118 -16.99 -15.89 14.30
C THR A 118 -16.50 -17.05 13.44
N THR A 119 -17.41 -17.75 12.77
CA THR A 119 -17.06 -18.82 11.83
C THR A 119 -16.18 -18.31 10.69
N LEU A 120 -16.54 -17.20 10.05
CA LEU A 120 -15.74 -16.59 8.98
C LEU A 120 -14.37 -16.11 9.47
N ALA A 121 -14.32 -15.51 10.67
CA ALA A 121 -13.05 -15.12 11.29
C ALA A 121 -12.14 -16.34 11.54
N LEU A 122 -12.70 -17.44 12.06
CA LEU A 122 -11.96 -18.69 12.29
C LEU A 122 -11.52 -19.37 10.98
N HIS A 123 -12.31 -19.29 9.91
CA HIS A 123 -11.88 -19.75 8.58
C HIS A 123 -10.69 -18.96 8.06
N THR A 124 -10.71 -17.63 8.23
CA THR A 124 -9.57 -16.77 7.87
C THR A 124 -8.32 -17.15 8.68
N VAL A 125 -8.47 -17.41 9.99
CA VAL A 125 -7.39 -17.89 10.86
C VAL A 125 -6.83 -19.23 10.36
N ALA A 126 -7.70 -20.17 9.97
CA ALA A 126 -7.28 -21.46 9.43
C ALA A 126 -6.48 -21.31 8.12
N GLU A 127 -6.89 -20.42 7.22
CA GLU A 127 -6.14 -20.13 5.98
C GLU A 127 -4.77 -19.49 6.27
N VAL A 128 -4.65 -18.65 7.30
CA VAL A 128 -3.33 -18.14 7.74
C VAL A 128 -2.45 -19.28 8.23
N GLN A 129 -2.96 -20.14 9.11
CA GLN A 129 -2.22 -21.27 9.68
C GLN A 129 -1.78 -22.27 8.60
N LYS A 130 -2.67 -22.59 7.65
CA LYS A 130 -2.39 -23.47 6.51
C LYS A 130 -1.25 -22.95 5.63
N ASN A 131 -1.12 -21.63 5.50
CA ASN A 131 -0.01 -20.98 4.80
C ASN A 131 1.26 -20.81 5.66
N GLY A 132 1.28 -21.42 6.85
CA GLY A 132 2.40 -21.39 7.79
C GLY A 132 2.52 -20.08 8.58
N GLY A 133 1.46 -19.28 8.62
CA GLY A 133 1.38 -18.06 9.42
C GLY A 133 0.91 -18.35 10.86
N LEU A 134 1.16 -17.40 11.74
CA LEU A 134 0.60 -17.38 13.09
C LEU A 134 -0.62 -16.47 13.10
N ALA A 135 -1.61 -16.78 13.93
CA ALA A 135 -2.78 -15.95 14.13
C ALA A 135 -3.15 -15.94 15.61
N ALA A 136 -3.71 -14.82 16.07
CA ALA A 136 -4.27 -14.67 17.41
C ALA A 136 -5.78 -14.51 17.30
N PHE A 137 -6.51 -15.14 18.21
CA PHE A 137 -7.95 -14.94 18.36
C PHE A 137 -8.17 -14.37 19.75
N ILE A 138 -8.69 -13.14 19.81
CA ILE A 138 -9.01 -12.46 21.05
C ILE A 138 -10.51 -12.56 21.23
N ASP A 139 -10.93 -13.48 22.09
CA ASP A 139 -12.33 -13.62 22.43
C ASP A 139 -12.68 -12.67 23.57
N ALA A 140 -13.60 -11.75 23.29
CA ALA A 140 -14.12 -10.77 24.24
C ALA A 140 -15.66 -10.83 24.29
N GLU A 141 -16.29 -11.83 23.66
CA GLU A 141 -17.70 -12.15 23.88
C GLU A 141 -17.93 -12.74 25.28
#